data_AF-A0A957C8K6-F1
#
_entry.id   AF-A0A957C8K6-F1
#
_cell.length_a   1.000
_cell.length_b   1.000
_cell.length_c   1.000
_cell.angle_alpha   90.00
_cell.angle_beta   90.00
_cell.angle_gamma   90.00
#
_symmetry.space_group_name_H-M   'P 1'
#
loop_
_entity.id
_entity.type
_entity.pdbx_description
1 polymer ?
#
loop_
_entity_poly.entity_id
_entity_poly.type
_entity_poly.pdbx_seq_one_letter_code
_entity_poly.pdbx_strand_id
1 'polypeptide(L)'
;MQTYSHLIVTGALNGRFAQRLRTKKNLPPLRSKALLLGSILPDLPLITISIITIGYDILAGNFANGAPGPDAPLGTSLTQKLFDIWFYENPWVIAAHNLFHSPLLVAVFMLIGLWAYQRGKQWGAGFFWLSAAALLHTLIDIPLHVDDGPLLLFPLNWTLRFRSPISYWDPNYHGREWSIFEHLLDLALLVYLFVRYRPKWQAWRQRRKTN
;
A
#
# COMPACT_ATOMS: atom_id res chain seq x y z
N MET A 1 4.73 -6.34 2.02
CA MET A 1 5.74 -5.65 1.17
C MET A 1 5.68 -4.17 1.52
N GLN A 2 6.77 -3.40 1.39
CA GLN A 2 6.73 -1.98 1.74
C GLN A 2 5.91 -1.16 0.75
N THR A 3 5.28 -0.09 1.25
CA THR A 3 4.37 0.78 0.48
C THR A 3 5.04 1.40 -0.75
N TYR A 4 6.33 1.78 -0.66
CA TYR A 4 7.03 2.36 -1.80
C TYR A 4 7.28 1.33 -2.90
N SER A 5 7.49 0.06 -2.55
CA SER A 5 7.72 -1.03 -3.50
C SER A 5 6.47 -1.25 -4.34
N HIS A 6 5.29 -1.22 -3.71
CA HIS A 6 4.00 -1.24 -4.41
C HIS A 6 3.86 -0.09 -5.42
N LEU A 7 4.28 1.12 -5.04
CA LEU A 7 4.27 2.29 -5.93
C LEU A 7 5.26 2.14 -7.10
N ILE A 8 6.48 1.66 -6.85
CA ILE A 8 7.52 1.46 -7.86
C ILE A 8 7.08 0.41 -8.88
N VAL A 9 6.60 -0.75 -8.41
CA VAL A 9 6.06 -1.84 -9.23
C VAL A 9 4.88 -1.33 -10.07
N THR A 10 3.93 -0.62 -9.45
CA THR A 10 2.77 -0.05 -10.15
C THR A 10 3.20 0.95 -11.22
N GLY A 11 4.16 1.83 -10.92
CA GLY A 11 4.73 2.78 -11.88
C GLY A 11 5.39 2.09 -13.09
N ALA A 12 6.16 1.02 -12.85
CA ALA A 12 6.80 0.24 -13.90
C ALA A 12 5.79 -0.48 -14.80
N LEU A 13 4.69 -0.97 -14.23
CA LEU A 13 3.62 -1.67 -14.95
C LEU A 13 2.67 -0.73 -15.69
N ASN A 14 2.45 0.50 -15.18
CA ASN A 14 1.48 1.45 -15.72
C ASN A 14 1.64 1.70 -17.22
N GLY A 15 2.88 1.81 -17.72
CA GLY A 15 3.14 1.98 -19.15
C GLY A 15 2.72 0.78 -20.00
N ARG A 16 2.89 -0.45 -19.49
CA ARG A 16 2.46 -1.69 -20.16
C ARG A 16 0.93 -1.84 -20.10
N PHE A 17 0.32 -1.50 -18.97
CA PHE A 17 -1.14 -1.46 -18.83
C PHE A 17 -1.77 -0.49 -19.82
N ALA A 18 -1.23 0.74 -19.94
CA ALA A 18 -1.71 1.71 -20.92
C ALA A 18 -1.70 1.16 -22.35
N GLN A 19 -0.67 0.40 -22.72
CA GLN A 19 -0.56 -0.21 -24.04
C GLN A 19 -1.56 -1.35 -24.24
N ARG A 20 -1.67 -2.28 -23.28
CA ARG A 20 -2.55 -3.46 -23.38
C ARG A 20 -4.04 -3.13 -23.27
N LEU A 21 -4.39 -2.09 -22.51
CA LEU A 21 -5.78 -1.72 -22.26
C LEU A 21 -6.38 -0.84 -23.36
N ARG A 22 -5.55 -0.25 -24.23
CA ARG A 22 -6.01 0.54 -25.39
C ARG A 22 -6.99 -0.19 -26.30
N THR A 23 -6.88 -1.51 -26.38
CA THR A 23 -7.70 -2.35 -27.27
C THR A 23 -8.90 -2.97 -26.57
N LYS A 24 -9.01 -2.86 -25.24
CA LYS A 24 -10.10 -3.47 -24.46
C LYS A 24 -11.25 -2.48 -24.25
N LYS A 25 -12.31 -2.62 -25.05
CA LYS A 25 -13.50 -1.75 -24.99
C LYS A 25 -14.38 -1.94 -23.75
N ASN A 26 -14.30 -3.09 -23.08
CA ASN A 26 -15.20 -3.43 -21.95
C ASN A 26 -14.67 -2.97 -20.58
N LEU A 27 -13.47 -2.38 -20.52
CA LEU A 27 -12.87 -1.90 -19.28
C LEU A 27 -12.86 -0.37 -19.25
N PRO A 28 -12.97 0.25 -18.06
CA PRO A 28 -12.82 1.69 -17.93
C PRO A 28 -11.46 2.16 -18.46
N PRO A 29 -11.38 3.34 -19.10
CA PRO A 29 -10.10 3.88 -19.57
C PRO A 29 -9.13 4.04 -18.41
N LEU A 30 -7.86 3.68 -18.64
CA LEU A 30 -6.83 3.72 -17.62
C LEU A 30 -6.68 5.12 -17.01
N ARG A 31 -6.80 5.21 -15.67
CA ARG A 31 -6.56 6.43 -14.91
C ARG A 31 -5.28 6.30 -14.10
N SER A 32 -4.13 6.60 -14.72
CA SER A 32 -2.80 6.41 -14.12
C SER A 32 -2.64 7.01 -12.71
N LYS A 33 -3.19 8.20 -12.46
CA LYS A 33 -3.12 8.82 -11.12
C LYS A 33 -3.89 8.00 -10.07
N ALA A 34 -5.06 7.50 -10.44
CA ALA A 34 -5.88 6.68 -9.56
C ALA A 34 -5.21 5.32 -9.30
N LEU A 35 -4.62 4.72 -10.33
CA LEU A 35 -3.83 3.49 -10.21
C LEU A 35 -2.66 3.67 -9.21
N LEU A 36 -1.88 4.74 -9.35
CA LEU A 36 -0.74 5.03 -8.45
C LEU A 36 -1.20 5.39 -7.03
N LEU A 37 -2.33 6.07 -6.89
CA LEU A 37 -2.90 6.37 -5.58
C LEU A 37 -3.38 5.07 -4.89
N GLY A 38 -4.04 4.20 -5.64
CA GLY A 38 -4.51 2.92 -5.14
C GLY A 38 -3.40 1.98 -4.67
N SER A 39 -2.18 2.09 -5.22
CA SER A 39 -1.05 1.25 -4.78
C SER A 39 -0.45 1.66 -3.44
N ILE A 40 -0.78 2.84 -2.91
CA ILE A 40 -0.28 3.33 -1.61
C ILE A 40 -1.40 3.46 -0.58
N LEU A 41 -2.64 3.67 -1.03
CA LEU A 41 -3.79 3.95 -0.19
C LEU A 41 -4.06 2.91 0.92
N PRO A 42 -3.84 1.61 0.73
CA PRO A 42 -4.09 0.62 1.78
C PRO A 42 -3.28 0.88 3.07
N ASP A 43 -2.04 1.34 2.96
CA ASP A 43 -1.16 1.57 4.12
C ASP A 43 -1.28 2.97 4.71
N LEU A 44 -1.71 3.96 3.92
CA LEU A 44 -1.74 5.37 4.32
C LEU A 44 -2.42 5.63 5.67
N PRO A 45 -3.58 5.03 6.00
CA PRO A 45 -4.22 5.24 7.30
C PRO A 45 -3.33 4.81 8.47
N LEU A 46 -2.76 3.60 8.41
CA LEU A 46 -1.92 3.08 9.49
C LEU A 46 -0.58 3.84 9.58
N ILE A 47 0.03 4.19 8.45
CA ILE A 47 1.22 5.06 8.41
C ILE A 47 0.92 6.40 9.10
N THR A 48 -0.22 7.01 8.80
CA THR A 48 -0.60 8.32 9.38
C THR A 48 -0.76 8.22 10.89
N ILE A 49 -1.48 7.21 11.38
CA ILE A 49 -1.64 6.98 12.83
C ILE A 49 -0.27 6.72 13.48
N SER A 50 0.58 5.92 12.84
CA SER A 50 1.92 5.60 13.33
C SER A 50 2.82 6.83 13.44
N ILE A 51 2.80 7.73 12.43
CA ILE A 51 3.56 8.99 12.49
C ILE A 51 3.10 9.84 13.68
N ILE A 52 1.80 9.91 13.93
CA ILE A 52 1.23 10.67 15.05
C ILE A 52 1.68 10.06 16.38
N THR A 53 1.60 8.73 16.55
CA THR A 53 1.99 8.08 17.80
C THR A 53 3.50 8.18 18.05
N ILE A 54 4.31 8.03 17.00
CA ILE A 54 5.77 8.20 17.08
C ILE A 54 6.11 9.65 17.45
N GLY A 55 5.48 10.63 16.80
CA GLY A 55 5.69 12.04 17.11
C GLY A 55 5.33 12.37 18.56
N TYR A 56 4.21 11.84 19.06
CA TYR A 56 3.82 11.97 20.46
C TYR A 56 4.87 11.37 21.41
N ASP A 57 5.34 10.15 21.13
CA ASP A 57 6.35 9.47 21.95
C ASP A 57 7.69 10.20 21.98
N ILE A 58 8.12 10.78 20.84
CA ILE A 58 9.30 11.66 20.78
C ILE A 58 9.11 12.86 21.70
N LEU A 59 7.96 13.56 21.60
CA LEU A 59 7.69 14.77 22.39
C LEU A 59 7.51 14.49 23.89
N ALA A 60 6.98 13.33 24.24
CA ALA A 60 6.83 12.87 25.62
C ALA A 60 8.17 12.40 26.25
N GLY A 61 9.24 12.31 25.47
CA GLY A 61 10.53 11.79 25.93
C GLY A 61 10.55 10.26 26.10
N ASN A 62 9.56 9.54 25.56
CA ASN A 62 9.48 8.07 25.64
C ASN A 62 10.62 7.38 24.87
N PHE A 63 11.33 8.13 24.02
CA PHE A 63 12.53 7.68 23.31
C PHE A 63 13.84 8.25 23.86
N ALA A 64 13.83 8.99 24.98
CA ALA A 64 15.02 9.66 25.50
C ALA A 64 16.16 8.70 25.86
N ASN A 65 15.84 7.45 26.21
CA ASN A 65 16.81 6.39 26.52
C ASN A 65 16.86 5.30 25.43
N GLY A 66 16.36 5.60 24.22
CA GLY A 66 16.18 4.65 23.12
C GLY A 66 14.73 4.21 22.94
N ALA A 67 14.46 3.55 21.80
CA ALA A 67 13.16 2.94 21.54
C ALA A 67 12.88 1.82 22.56
N PRO A 68 11.66 1.72 23.12
CA PRO A 68 11.27 0.56 23.91
C PRO A 68 11.56 -0.70 23.11
N GLY A 69 12.32 -1.62 23.70
CA GLY A 69 12.55 -2.92 23.09
C GLY A 69 11.26 -3.74 23.02
N PRO A 70 11.25 -4.85 22.28
CA PRO A 70 10.08 -5.72 22.17
C PRO A 70 9.61 -6.27 23.53
N ASP A 71 10.52 -6.36 24.52
CA ASP A 71 10.21 -6.83 25.88
C ASP A 71 9.78 -5.71 26.85
N ALA A 72 9.66 -4.47 26.38
CA ALA A 72 9.24 -3.35 27.22
C ALA A 72 7.80 -3.57 27.72
N PRO A 73 7.47 -3.18 28.97
CA PRO A 73 6.11 -3.30 29.50
C PRO A 73 5.07 -2.70 28.56
N LEU A 74 3.95 -3.40 28.34
CA LEU A 74 2.88 -2.90 27.48
C LEU A 74 2.44 -1.50 27.89
N GLY A 75 2.42 -0.58 26.91
CA GLY A 75 2.05 0.81 27.13
C GLY A 75 3.21 1.73 27.52
N THR A 76 4.46 1.26 27.41
CA THR A 76 5.66 2.11 27.57
C THR A 76 5.69 3.26 26.55
N SER A 77 5.15 3.03 25.35
CA SER A 77 4.95 4.06 24.34
C SER A 77 3.59 3.93 23.66
N LEU A 78 3.09 5.03 23.11
CA LEU A 78 1.84 5.06 22.37
C LEU A 78 1.94 4.25 21.06
N THR A 79 3.13 4.23 20.45
CA THR A 79 3.44 3.45 19.26
C THR A 79 3.41 1.95 19.55
N GLN A 80 3.96 1.50 20.68
CA GLN A 80 3.86 0.11 21.10
C GLN A 80 2.39 -0.27 21.32
N LYS A 81 1.63 0.57 22.04
CA LYS A 81 0.20 0.35 22.28
C LYS A 81 -0.61 0.30 20.97
N LEU A 82 -0.23 1.08 19.96
CA LEU A 82 -0.85 1.05 18.64
C LEU A 82 -0.73 -0.35 18.00
N PHE A 83 0.48 -0.89 17.92
CA PHE A 83 0.74 -2.15 17.21
C PHE A 83 0.40 -3.40 18.03
N ASP A 84 0.59 -3.37 19.35
CA ASP A 84 0.39 -4.57 20.19
C ASP A 84 -1.07 -4.75 20.62
N ILE A 85 -1.82 -3.65 20.75
CA ILE A 85 -3.19 -3.67 21.31
C ILE A 85 -4.19 -3.10 20.31
N TRP A 86 -4.06 -1.81 19.94
CA TRP A 86 -5.10 -1.15 19.17
C TRP A 86 -5.26 -1.70 17.75
N PHE A 87 -4.18 -2.19 17.14
CA PHE A 87 -4.23 -2.84 15.84
C PHE A 87 -5.15 -4.07 15.82
N TYR A 88 -5.28 -4.77 16.95
CA TYR A 88 -6.08 -5.99 17.08
C TYR A 88 -7.44 -5.77 17.75
N GLU A 89 -7.56 -4.76 18.61
CA GLU A 89 -8.74 -4.58 19.47
C GLU A 89 -9.52 -3.28 19.21
N ASN A 90 -8.88 -2.23 18.68
CA ASN A 90 -9.53 -0.94 18.52
C ASN A 90 -10.31 -0.90 17.18
N PRO A 91 -11.65 -0.82 17.19
CA PRO A 91 -12.45 -0.88 15.97
C PRO A 91 -12.14 0.24 14.98
N TRP A 92 -11.70 1.42 15.46
CA TRP A 92 -11.33 2.54 14.59
C TRP A 92 -10.01 2.29 13.87
N VAL A 93 -9.00 1.73 14.55
CA VAL A 93 -7.71 1.38 13.94
C VAL A 93 -7.90 0.22 12.97
N ILE A 94 -8.66 -0.81 13.36
CA ILE A 94 -8.99 -1.95 12.49
C ILE A 94 -9.72 -1.46 11.24
N ALA A 95 -10.75 -0.62 11.39
CA ALA A 95 -11.48 -0.09 10.23
C ALA A 95 -10.60 0.80 9.35
N ALA A 96 -9.77 1.66 9.94
CA ALA A 96 -8.85 2.52 9.19
C ALA A 96 -7.85 1.70 8.37
N HIS A 97 -7.24 0.66 8.96
CA HIS A 97 -6.32 -0.22 8.27
C HIS A 97 -7.02 -1.03 7.15
N ASN A 98 -8.23 -1.55 7.39
CA ASN A 98 -8.88 -2.47 6.46
C ASN A 98 -9.78 -1.82 5.40
N LEU A 99 -10.09 -0.52 5.51
CA LEU A 99 -11.00 0.18 4.58
C LEU A 99 -10.55 0.03 3.12
N PHE A 100 -9.25 0.10 2.86
CA PHE A 100 -8.65 -0.09 1.54
C PHE A 100 -7.70 -1.29 1.46
N HIS A 101 -7.66 -2.13 2.50
CA HIS A 101 -6.74 -3.27 2.59
C HIS A 101 -7.47 -4.63 2.71
N SER A 102 -8.76 -4.65 3.05
CA SER A 102 -9.55 -5.89 3.02
C SER A 102 -9.85 -6.33 1.59
N PRO A 103 -9.47 -7.55 1.16
CA PRO A 103 -9.68 -8.00 -0.22
C PRO A 103 -11.16 -8.06 -0.58
N LEU A 104 -12.04 -8.47 0.36
CA LEU A 104 -13.49 -8.45 0.13
C LEU A 104 -14.00 -7.03 -0.11
N LEU A 105 -13.68 -6.10 0.78
CA LEU A 105 -14.19 -4.73 0.70
C LEU A 105 -13.67 -3.99 -0.53
N VAL A 106 -12.38 -4.13 -0.83
CA VAL A 106 -11.76 -3.52 -2.00
C VAL A 106 -12.29 -4.13 -3.31
N ALA A 107 -12.59 -5.44 -3.34
CA ALA A 107 -13.26 -6.05 -4.48
C ALA A 107 -14.67 -5.45 -4.69
N VAL A 108 -15.43 -5.22 -3.62
CA VAL A 108 -16.72 -4.52 -3.69
C VAL A 108 -16.55 -3.09 -4.23
N PHE A 109 -15.56 -2.33 -3.77
CA PHE A 109 -15.27 -0.99 -4.30
C PHE A 109 -14.92 -1.02 -5.79
N MET A 110 -14.13 -1.99 -6.23
CA MET A 110 -13.80 -2.19 -7.63
C MET A 110 -15.08 -2.44 -8.47
N LEU A 111 -15.98 -3.31 -8.00
CA LEU A 111 -17.26 -3.57 -8.66
C LEU A 111 -18.17 -2.33 -8.70
N ILE A 112 -18.22 -1.54 -7.62
CA ILE A 112 -18.95 -0.26 -7.59
C ILE A 112 -18.37 0.71 -8.61
N GLY A 113 -17.05 0.81 -8.72
CA GLY A 113 -16.38 1.66 -9.71
C GLY A 113 -16.70 1.24 -11.15
N LEU A 114 -16.70 -0.07 -11.43
CA LEU A 114 -17.09 -0.62 -12.72
C LEU A 114 -18.56 -0.32 -13.05
N TRP A 115 -19.47 -0.59 -12.10
CA TRP A 115 -20.89 -0.31 -12.25
C TRP A 115 -21.16 1.19 -12.49
N ALA A 116 -20.53 2.07 -11.72
CA ALA A 116 -20.68 3.51 -11.88
C ALA A 116 -20.19 3.98 -13.26
N TYR A 117 -19.07 3.43 -13.74
CA TYR A 117 -18.57 3.69 -15.09
C TYR A 117 -19.57 3.26 -16.16
N GLN A 118 -20.13 2.06 -16.05
CA GLN A 118 -21.16 1.55 -16.97
C GLN A 118 -22.44 2.40 -16.98
N ARG A 119 -22.75 3.08 -15.86
CA ARG A 119 -23.85 4.05 -15.75
C ARG A 119 -23.47 5.47 -16.24
N GLY A 120 -22.32 5.63 -16.89
CA GLY A 120 -21.86 6.91 -17.44
C GLY A 120 -21.31 7.88 -16.40
N LYS A 121 -21.04 7.45 -15.16
CA LYS A 121 -20.48 8.31 -14.11
C LYS A 121 -18.97 8.46 -14.32
N GLN A 122 -18.52 9.71 -14.49
CA GLN A 122 -17.13 10.04 -14.83
C GLN A 122 -16.11 9.57 -13.77
N TRP A 123 -16.52 9.56 -12.50
CA TRP A 123 -15.68 9.12 -11.38
C TRP A 123 -15.44 7.61 -11.34
N GLY A 124 -16.34 6.80 -11.93
CA GLY A 124 -16.32 5.34 -11.84
C GLY A 124 -15.03 4.73 -12.37
N ALA A 125 -14.50 5.26 -13.48
CA ALA A 125 -13.23 4.81 -14.04
C ALA A 125 -12.05 5.06 -13.08
N GLY A 126 -12.02 6.20 -12.41
CA GLY A 126 -10.97 6.50 -11.42
C GLY A 126 -11.06 5.56 -10.23
N PHE A 127 -12.26 5.42 -9.66
CA PHE A 127 -12.48 4.57 -8.50
C PHE A 127 -12.21 3.09 -8.78
N PHE A 128 -12.55 2.61 -9.97
CA PHE A 128 -12.20 1.26 -10.43
C PHE A 128 -10.68 1.03 -10.41
N TRP A 129 -9.89 1.91 -11.04
CA TRP A 129 -8.44 1.73 -11.12
C TRP A 129 -7.72 1.92 -9.78
N LEU A 130 -8.25 2.80 -8.92
CA LEU A 130 -7.80 2.93 -7.54
C LEU A 130 -8.04 1.64 -6.77
N SER A 131 -9.25 1.09 -6.82
CA SER A 131 -9.60 -0.14 -6.11
C SER A 131 -8.85 -1.35 -6.69
N ALA A 132 -8.64 -1.41 -8.00
CA ALA A 132 -7.87 -2.50 -8.62
C ALA A 132 -6.40 -2.50 -8.17
N ALA A 133 -5.78 -1.33 -8.02
CA ALA A 133 -4.42 -1.22 -7.49
C ALA A 133 -4.35 -1.52 -5.99
N ALA A 134 -5.33 -1.06 -5.21
CA ALA A 134 -5.45 -1.41 -3.79
C ALA A 134 -5.64 -2.92 -3.59
N LEU A 135 -6.44 -3.57 -4.44
CA LEU A 135 -6.65 -5.02 -4.38
C LEU A 135 -5.35 -5.75 -4.72
N LEU A 136 -4.61 -5.31 -5.73
CA LEU A 136 -3.32 -5.89 -6.08
C LEU A 136 -2.32 -5.75 -4.93
N HIS A 137 -2.27 -4.59 -4.29
CA HIS A 137 -1.45 -4.34 -3.10
C HIS A 137 -1.79 -5.35 -2.00
N THR A 138 -3.06 -5.43 -1.60
CA THR A 138 -3.56 -6.39 -0.61
C THR A 138 -3.19 -7.83 -0.95
N LEU A 139 -3.35 -8.24 -2.21
CA LEU A 139 -3.06 -9.62 -2.64
C LEU A 139 -1.56 -9.96 -2.56
N ILE A 140 -0.68 -8.97 -2.73
CA ILE A 140 0.77 -9.14 -2.55
C ILE A 140 1.11 -9.21 -1.06
N ASP A 141 0.41 -8.46 -0.20
CA ASP A 141 0.70 -8.44 1.23
C ASP A 141 0.19 -9.69 1.96
N ILE A 142 -0.95 -10.26 1.60
CA ILE A 142 -1.48 -11.48 2.24
C ILE A 142 -0.40 -12.57 2.43
N PRO A 143 0.39 -12.98 1.42
CA PRO A 143 1.43 -13.99 1.60
C PRO A 143 2.72 -13.48 2.28
N LEU A 144 2.79 -12.22 2.70
CA LEU A 144 3.99 -11.60 3.27
C LEU A 144 3.79 -11.09 4.70
N HIS A 145 2.66 -11.42 5.31
CA HIS A 145 2.34 -11.08 6.69
C HIS A 145 1.92 -12.34 7.44
N VAL A 146 2.56 -12.58 8.59
CA VAL A 146 2.32 -13.79 9.39
C VAL A 146 1.05 -13.60 10.20
N ASP A 147 1.01 -12.64 11.11
CA ASP A 147 -0.15 -12.44 12.01
C ASP A 147 -0.74 -11.02 11.90
N ASP A 148 -0.09 -10.14 11.14
CA ASP A 148 -0.32 -8.70 11.03
C ASP A 148 -0.86 -8.26 9.64
N GLY A 149 -1.26 -9.22 8.79
CA GLY A 149 -1.79 -8.95 7.45
C GLY A 149 -3.26 -8.53 7.48
N PRO A 150 -3.86 -8.08 6.36
CA PRO A 150 -5.24 -7.60 6.34
C PRO A 150 -6.30 -8.62 6.78
N LEU A 151 -7.42 -8.10 7.27
CA LEU A 151 -8.63 -8.89 7.49
C LEU A 151 -9.25 -9.26 6.15
N LEU A 152 -9.40 -10.56 5.89
CA LEU A 152 -9.83 -11.07 4.58
C LEU A 152 -11.28 -10.70 4.24
N LEU A 153 -12.15 -10.73 5.24
CA LEU A 153 -13.61 -10.58 5.06
C LEU A 153 -14.18 -9.36 5.79
N PHE A 154 -13.35 -8.39 6.20
CA PHE A 154 -13.86 -7.16 6.80
C PHE A 154 -14.81 -6.44 5.82
N PRO A 155 -15.98 -5.92 6.28
CA PRO A 155 -16.45 -5.82 7.67
C PRO A 155 -17.33 -6.99 8.15
N LEU A 156 -17.49 -8.06 7.37
CA LEU A 156 -18.30 -9.23 7.74
C LEU A 156 -17.62 -10.09 8.81
N ASN A 157 -16.29 -10.11 8.83
CA ASN A 157 -15.49 -10.75 9.86
C ASN A 157 -14.34 -9.83 10.29
N TRP A 158 -14.21 -9.62 11.60
CA TRP A 158 -13.28 -8.67 12.21
C TRP A 158 -11.97 -9.31 12.72
N THR A 159 -11.80 -10.62 12.56
CA THR A 159 -10.65 -11.36 13.11
C THR A 159 -9.96 -12.27 12.10
N LEU A 160 -10.62 -12.62 10.99
CA LEU A 160 -10.07 -13.54 10.00
C LEU A 160 -8.91 -12.90 9.21
N ARG A 161 -7.70 -13.32 9.53
CA ARG A 161 -6.45 -13.04 8.79
C ARG A 161 -5.92 -14.33 8.18
N PHE A 162 -5.17 -14.21 7.09
CA PHE A 162 -4.39 -15.33 6.58
C PHE A 162 -3.06 -15.40 7.34
N ARG A 163 -2.73 -16.57 7.88
CA ARG A 163 -1.44 -16.76 8.55
C ARG A 163 -0.37 -17.20 7.57
N SER A 164 0.43 -16.26 7.07
CA SER A 164 1.49 -16.61 6.12
C SER A 164 2.67 -17.31 6.78
N PRO A 165 3.35 -18.27 6.10
CA PRO A 165 4.66 -18.76 6.53
C PRO A 165 5.81 -17.78 6.27
N ILE A 166 5.56 -16.66 5.58
CA ILE A 166 6.56 -15.65 5.24
C ILE A 166 6.10 -14.30 5.81
N SER A 167 7.01 -13.62 6.51
CA SER A 167 6.88 -12.21 6.91
C SER A 167 7.83 -11.38 6.06
N TYR A 168 7.47 -10.16 5.71
CA TYR A 168 8.40 -9.22 5.08
C TYR A 168 9.35 -8.55 6.10
N TRP A 169 9.09 -8.67 7.41
CA TRP A 169 9.88 -8.00 8.46
C TRP A 169 10.40 -8.93 9.56
N ASP A 170 9.69 -10.02 9.89
CA ASP A 170 10.13 -10.94 10.95
C ASP A 170 11.24 -11.89 10.45
N PRO A 171 12.47 -11.84 11.00
CA PRO A 171 13.56 -12.72 10.61
C PRO A 171 13.27 -14.21 10.83
N ASN A 172 12.38 -14.56 11.77
CA ASN A 172 11.98 -15.95 12.00
C ASN A 172 11.10 -16.51 10.87
N TYR A 173 10.57 -15.65 10.02
CA TYR A 173 9.71 -15.99 8.88
C TYR A 173 10.26 -15.43 7.56
N HIS A 174 11.56 -15.57 7.32
CA HIS A 174 12.25 -15.16 6.09
C HIS A 174 12.25 -13.64 5.79
N GLY A 175 11.94 -12.79 6.78
CA GLY A 175 11.86 -11.34 6.60
C GLY A 175 13.16 -10.70 6.14
N ARG A 176 14.31 -11.25 6.56
CA ARG A 176 15.62 -10.74 6.10
C ARG A 176 15.85 -11.01 4.62
N GLU A 177 15.65 -12.25 4.19
CA GLU A 177 15.84 -12.69 2.81
C GLU A 177 14.87 -11.96 1.88
N TRP A 178 13.60 -11.86 2.29
CA TRP A 178 12.58 -11.15 1.54
C TRP A 178 12.90 -9.67 1.42
N SER A 179 13.29 -9.01 2.52
CA SER A 179 13.66 -7.60 2.50
C SER A 179 14.82 -7.34 1.53
N ILE A 180 15.88 -8.18 1.53
CA ILE A 180 16.99 -8.04 0.57
C ILE A 180 16.48 -8.17 -0.88
N PHE A 181 15.68 -9.20 -1.17
CA PHE A 181 15.11 -9.41 -2.49
C PHE A 181 14.27 -8.22 -2.95
N GLU A 182 13.38 -7.72 -2.09
CA GLU A 182 12.50 -6.59 -2.35
C GLU A 182 13.29 -5.33 -2.72
N HIS A 183 14.30 -4.97 -1.93
CA HIS A 183 15.12 -3.78 -2.19
C HIS A 183 15.94 -3.90 -3.48
N LEU A 184 16.43 -5.09 -3.82
CA LEU A 184 17.12 -5.33 -5.10
C LEU A 184 16.16 -5.20 -6.29
N LEU A 185 14.93 -5.72 -6.15
CA LEU A 185 13.88 -5.56 -7.15
C LEU A 185 13.54 -4.07 -7.36
N ASP A 186 13.35 -3.32 -6.28
CA ASP A 186 13.06 -1.89 -6.34
C ASP A 186 14.19 -1.11 -7.00
N LEU A 187 15.44 -1.40 -6.65
CA LEU A 187 16.60 -0.78 -7.30
C LEU A 187 16.59 -1.04 -8.81
N ALA A 188 16.36 -2.29 -9.23
CA ALA A 188 16.27 -2.65 -10.64
C ALA A 188 15.13 -1.92 -11.36
N LEU A 189 13.96 -1.81 -10.73
CA LEU A 189 12.80 -1.11 -11.29
C LEU A 189 12.99 0.41 -11.36
N LEU A 190 13.64 1.00 -10.36
CA LEU A 190 14.03 2.41 -10.38
C LEU A 190 15.01 2.71 -11.51
N VAL A 191 16.03 1.86 -11.71
CA VAL A 191 16.95 1.97 -12.85
C VAL A 191 16.19 1.85 -14.17
N TYR A 192 15.30 0.87 -14.30
CA TYR A 192 14.46 0.70 -15.49
C TYR A 192 13.59 1.93 -15.78
N LEU A 193 12.91 2.47 -14.76
CA LEU A 193 12.11 3.69 -14.87
C LEU A 193 12.97 4.89 -15.26
N PHE A 194 14.12 5.07 -14.63
CA PHE A 194 15.06 6.14 -14.94
C PHE A 194 15.49 6.09 -16.42
N VAL A 195 15.98 4.93 -16.88
CA VAL A 195 16.40 4.74 -18.29
C VAL A 195 15.25 5.03 -19.25
N ARG A 196 14.05 4.55 -18.94
CA ARG A 196 12.85 4.72 -19.78
C ARG A 196 12.39 6.18 -19.88
N TYR A 197 12.45 6.94 -18.80
CA TYR A 197 11.92 8.31 -18.74
C TYR A 197 12.99 9.40 -18.93
N ARG A 198 14.28 9.07 -18.88
CA ARG A 198 15.40 10.01 -19.09
C ARG A 198 15.29 10.84 -20.37
N PRO A 199 14.99 10.28 -21.56
CA PRO A 199 14.92 11.08 -22.79
C PRO A 199 13.79 12.14 -22.73
N LYS A 200 12.63 11.77 -22.17
CA LYS A 200 11.50 12.68 -22.02
C LYS A 200 11.82 13.82 -21.05
N TRP A 201 12.51 13.50 -19.95
CA TRP A 201 12.94 14.48 -18.97
C TRP A 201 13.97 15.46 -19.56
N GLN A 202 14.95 14.96 -20.34
CA GLN A 202 15.91 15.81 -21.05
C GLN A 202 15.24 16.76 -22.05
N ALA A 203 14.31 16.25 -22.86
CA ALA A 203 13.55 17.06 -23.81
C ALA A 203 12.70 18.14 -23.10
N TRP A 204 12.07 17.81 -21.98
CA TRP A 204 11.33 18.79 -21.16
C TRP A 204 12.25 19.88 -20.59
N ARG A 205 13.44 19.52 -20.08
CA ARG A 205 14.41 20.50 -19.57
C ARG A 205 14.91 21.45 -20.66
N GLN A 206 15.13 20.95 -21.88
CA GLN A 206 15.55 21.79 -23.00
C GLN A 206 14.48 22.83 -23.34
N ARG A 207 13.20 22.43 -23.43
CA ARG A 207 12.08 23.35 -23.70
C ARG A 207 11.92 24.47 -22.66
N ARG A 208 12.26 24.20 -21.40
CA ARG A 208 12.22 25.21 -20.32
C ARG A 208 13.38 26.20 -20.36
N LYS A 209 14.48 25.90 -21.07
CA LYS A 209 15.61 26.82 -21.22
C LYS A 209 15.45 27.75 -22.43
N THR A 210 14.58 27.40 -23.35
CA THR A 210 14.31 28.14 -24.60
C THR A 210 13.08 29.04 -24.53
N ASN A 211 12.33 28.98 -23.43
CA ASN A 211 11.20 29.86 -23.09
C ASN A 211 11.58 30.71 -21.89
#